data_AF-F0FEM4-F1
#
_entry.id   AF-F0FEM4-F1
#
_cell.length_a   1.000
_cell.length_b   1.000
_cell.length_c   1.000
_cell.angle_alpha   90.00
_cell.angle_beta   90.00
_cell.angle_gamma   90.00
#
_symmetry.space_group_name_H-M   'P 1'
#
loop_
_entity.id
_entity.type
_entity.pdbx_description
1 polymer ?
#
loop_
_entity_poly.entity_id
_entity_poly.type
_entity_poly.pdbx_seq_one_letter_code
_entity_poly.pdbx_strand_id
1 'polypeptide(L)'
;MKSSFLKSTVALVTCGLLAFGAAHAYADQQKLPSGTSYDQIGQKIENYYQEHEKTSAGLATTVFDKDGNTLYQKNFGYTDKEKKLAVDDKSVFEWGSTTKITVWVSVMQLWEEGKIDLKTDIREYLPQNLLKNLKYDKPITMLDLMNHQAGFEDYPLYIGSDKDLGALMKKTPSQIYEPGTVTSYSNYGTALAGYIVERISGQSFADYVHEHIFQPLGMKHTALKPDLSDNVFVQKQREKEKTYDTNGDLLKGDQPFVLGEYPAGRATGTFADIKKFAQALLQKEKLFKRAETWENFYSASHTYPGTDIPVNAHGLWVTEFENTRTFGHGGNSPGFTTSLLLDLKSGIGSVVTVNQRNEFHFALSMPDLIYGKKKEASKAAQKDFQAGFYREARIYSGGPLSIFRVFKSTSYLTNPSENAAIKDYFGFWTAGERGGHYILNLPISDRTKLPLLDVIKDYGSLLLAGLAALYVALCYLSGILAKLYRLLTRKNKGTGSVVWSSWHYLTGFLILWAFRNLFSFFSIILAKNSFVLAGLTGHFQLFALLAVVLLISAFLPYLPFFKARLKQGNKYLTLATSSVAFIIAFNIFYWSLYQWWTL
;
A
#
# COMPACT_ATOMS: atom_id res chain seq x y z
N MET A 1 -30.55 -53.65 -56.00
CA MET A 1 -29.96 -52.38 -55.53
C MET A 1 -28.46 -52.41 -55.76
N LYS A 2 -27.93 -51.44 -56.51
CA LYS A 2 -26.58 -51.46 -57.09
C LYS A 2 -25.50 -51.21 -56.02
N SER A 3 -24.39 -51.94 -56.06
CA SER A 3 -23.29 -51.84 -55.09
C SER A 3 -22.65 -50.43 -55.00
N SER A 4 -22.89 -49.57 -55.99
CA SER A 4 -22.45 -48.17 -55.93
C SER A 4 -23.23 -47.36 -54.89
N PHE A 5 -24.50 -47.66 -54.64
CA PHE A 5 -25.29 -46.96 -53.62
C PHE A 5 -24.75 -47.27 -52.21
N LEU A 6 -24.41 -48.53 -51.95
CA LEU A 6 -23.86 -48.95 -50.66
C LEU A 6 -22.48 -48.32 -50.40
N LYS A 7 -21.62 -48.21 -51.43
CA LYS A 7 -20.30 -47.57 -51.32
C LYS A 7 -20.42 -46.06 -51.06
N SER A 8 -21.34 -45.37 -51.73
CA SER A 8 -21.58 -43.94 -51.51
C SER A 8 -22.17 -43.65 -50.13
N THR A 9 -23.07 -44.51 -49.63
CA THR A 9 -23.65 -44.37 -48.29
C THR A 9 -22.61 -44.63 -47.20
N VAL A 10 -21.75 -45.64 -47.36
CA VAL A 10 -20.65 -45.89 -46.41
C VAL A 10 -19.66 -44.73 -46.42
N ALA A 11 -19.28 -44.19 -47.59
CA ALA A 11 -18.40 -43.03 -47.67
C ALA A 11 -19.00 -41.77 -47.00
N LEU A 12 -20.29 -41.49 -47.21
CA LEU A 12 -21.00 -40.36 -46.58
C LEU A 12 -21.10 -40.52 -45.06
N VAL A 13 -21.39 -41.73 -44.57
CA VAL A 13 -21.45 -42.02 -43.12
C VAL A 13 -20.06 -41.93 -42.50
N THR A 14 -19.01 -42.39 -43.19
CA THR A 14 -17.63 -42.33 -42.69
C THR A 14 -17.10 -40.89 -42.67
N CYS A 15 -17.36 -40.10 -43.72
CA CYS A 15 -17.03 -38.67 -43.74
C CYS A 15 -17.85 -37.88 -42.72
N GLY A 16 -19.12 -38.23 -42.51
CA GLY A 16 -19.95 -37.66 -41.45
C GLY A 16 -19.41 -37.96 -40.05
N LEU A 17 -19.05 -39.21 -39.77
CA LEU A 17 -18.48 -39.62 -38.48
C LEU A 17 -17.09 -39.01 -38.24
N LEU A 18 -16.26 -38.83 -39.28
CA LEU A 18 -14.98 -38.13 -39.18
C LEU A 18 -15.16 -36.61 -38.99
N ALA A 19 -16.16 -36.00 -39.62
CA ALA A 19 -16.50 -34.59 -39.42
C ALA A 19 -17.10 -34.33 -38.02
N PHE A 20 -17.93 -35.24 -37.51
CA PHE A 20 -18.45 -35.18 -36.14
C PHE A 20 -17.39 -35.49 -35.10
N GLY A 21 -16.49 -36.45 -35.35
CA GLY A 21 -15.35 -36.78 -34.49
C GLY A 21 -14.29 -35.66 -34.46
N ALA A 22 -14.01 -35.03 -35.60
CA ALA A 22 -13.15 -33.85 -35.66
C ALA A 22 -13.80 -32.63 -34.99
N ALA A 23 -15.11 -32.40 -35.18
CA ALA A 23 -15.82 -31.32 -34.49
C ALA A 23 -15.89 -31.53 -32.96
N HIS A 24 -15.99 -32.78 -32.48
CA HIS A 24 -15.93 -33.08 -31.04
C HIS A 24 -14.50 -33.02 -30.48
N ALA A 25 -13.47 -33.35 -31.28
CA ALA A 25 -12.07 -33.20 -30.88
C ALA A 25 -11.58 -31.75 -30.92
N TYR A 26 -12.15 -30.90 -31.78
CA TYR A 26 -11.95 -29.44 -31.75
C TYR A 26 -12.81 -28.73 -30.69
N ALA A 27 -13.80 -29.43 -30.12
CA ALA A 27 -14.63 -28.98 -29.01
C ALA A 27 -14.13 -29.47 -27.64
N ASP A 28 -12.85 -29.82 -27.51
CA ASP A 28 -12.14 -29.53 -26.26
C ASP A 28 -12.15 -27.99 -26.13
N GLN A 29 -13.26 -27.45 -25.63
CA GLN A 29 -13.45 -26.03 -25.35
C GLN A 29 -12.19 -25.55 -24.64
N GLN A 30 -11.46 -24.62 -25.24
CA GLN A 30 -10.36 -23.96 -24.56
C GLN A 30 -10.93 -23.39 -23.25
N LYS A 31 -10.44 -23.92 -22.13
CA LYS A 31 -10.88 -23.56 -20.78
C LYS A 31 -9.85 -22.66 -20.14
N LEU A 32 -10.34 -21.68 -19.40
CA LEU A 32 -9.54 -20.87 -18.50
C LEU A 32 -9.08 -21.73 -17.30
N PRO A 33 -8.05 -21.32 -16.55
CA PRO A 33 -7.58 -22.07 -15.38
C PRO A 33 -8.65 -22.30 -14.30
N SER A 34 -9.68 -21.45 -14.25
CA SER A 34 -10.87 -21.62 -13.41
C SER A 34 -11.79 -22.77 -13.84
N GLY A 35 -11.56 -23.38 -15.00
CA GLY A 35 -12.43 -24.36 -15.64
C GLY A 35 -13.55 -23.75 -16.50
N THR A 36 -13.67 -22.42 -16.53
CA THR A 36 -14.64 -21.69 -17.36
C THR A 36 -14.25 -21.79 -18.83
N SER A 37 -15.16 -22.15 -19.73
CA SER A 37 -14.88 -22.13 -21.17
C SER A 37 -14.72 -20.69 -21.68
N TYR A 38 -13.90 -20.49 -22.72
CA TYR A 38 -13.63 -19.14 -23.24
C TYR A 38 -14.90 -18.41 -23.70
N ASP A 39 -15.90 -19.11 -24.24
CA ASP A 39 -17.18 -18.55 -24.66
C ASP A 39 -18.06 -18.10 -23.48
N GLN A 40 -17.84 -18.64 -22.27
CA GLN A 40 -18.63 -18.33 -21.08
C GLN A 40 -18.05 -17.22 -20.21
N ILE A 41 -16.77 -16.85 -20.39
CA ILE A 41 -16.13 -15.88 -19.49
C ILE A 41 -16.79 -14.50 -19.55
N GLY A 42 -17.23 -14.07 -20.74
CA GLY A 42 -17.92 -12.79 -20.90
C GLY A 42 -19.19 -12.73 -20.07
N GLN A 43 -20.06 -13.75 -20.18
CA GLN A 43 -21.30 -13.80 -19.40
C GLN A 43 -21.03 -13.84 -17.89
N LYS A 44 -19.99 -14.54 -17.43
CA LYS A 44 -19.63 -14.57 -16.01
C LYS A 44 -19.18 -13.20 -15.49
N ILE A 45 -18.36 -12.49 -16.25
CA ILE A 45 -17.93 -11.12 -15.90
C ILE A 45 -19.12 -10.17 -15.87
N GLU A 46 -20.03 -10.27 -16.85
CA GLU A 46 -21.23 -9.44 -16.88
C GLU A 46 -22.16 -9.70 -15.70
N ASN A 47 -22.41 -10.97 -15.36
CA ASN A 47 -23.19 -11.32 -14.17
C ASN A 47 -22.53 -10.79 -12.89
N TYR A 48 -21.21 -10.95 -12.76
CA TYR A 48 -20.45 -10.45 -11.62
C TYR A 48 -20.53 -8.92 -11.50
N TYR A 49 -20.47 -8.20 -12.63
CA TYR A 49 -20.72 -6.76 -12.66
C TYR A 49 -22.12 -6.41 -12.19
N GLN A 50 -23.15 -7.11 -12.67
CA GLN A 50 -24.54 -6.86 -12.26
C GLN A 50 -24.75 -7.07 -10.76
N GLU A 51 -24.09 -8.06 -10.16
CA GLU A 51 -24.12 -8.30 -8.70
C GLU A 51 -23.56 -7.12 -7.89
N HIS A 52 -22.62 -6.37 -8.45
CA HIS A 52 -21.90 -5.27 -7.79
C HIS A 52 -22.21 -3.88 -8.40
N GLU A 53 -23.14 -3.78 -9.35
CA GLU A 53 -23.39 -2.56 -10.13
C GLU A 53 -23.75 -1.37 -9.24
N LYS A 54 -24.50 -1.61 -8.16
CA LYS A 54 -24.99 -0.56 -7.27
C LYS A 54 -23.87 0.24 -6.60
N THR A 55 -22.76 -0.43 -6.29
CA THR A 55 -21.58 0.18 -5.66
C THR A 55 -20.48 0.48 -6.68
N SER A 56 -20.71 0.22 -7.97
CA SER A 56 -19.77 0.49 -9.04
C SER A 56 -19.82 1.95 -9.52
N ALA A 57 -18.70 2.42 -10.06
CA ALA A 57 -18.61 3.58 -10.94
C ALA A 57 -18.26 3.10 -12.36
N GLY A 58 -17.11 3.50 -12.91
CA GLY A 58 -16.59 3.12 -14.20
C GLY A 58 -15.56 1.98 -14.11
N LEU A 59 -15.69 1.01 -15.01
CA LEU A 59 -14.84 -0.18 -15.11
C LEU A 59 -14.46 -0.42 -16.58
N ALA A 60 -13.21 -0.78 -16.83
CA ALA A 60 -12.77 -1.37 -18.09
C ALA A 60 -12.01 -2.67 -17.80
N THR A 61 -12.32 -3.74 -18.55
CA THR A 61 -11.75 -5.07 -18.33
C THR A 61 -11.52 -5.85 -19.62
N THR A 62 -10.49 -6.70 -19.63
CA THR A 62 -10.18 -7.59 -20.74
C THR A 62 -9.56 -8.90 -20.27
N VAL A 63 -9.83 -9.97 -21.01
CA VAL A 63 -9.17 -11.27 -20.94
C VAL A 63 -8.63 -11.59 -22.33
N PHE A 64 -7.37 -11.99 -22.40
CA PHE A 64 -6.69 -12.30 -23.67
C PHE A 64 -5.78 -13.52 -23.53
N ASP A 65 -5.48 -14.16 -24.65
CA ASP A 65 -4.55 -15.28 -24.72
C ASP A 65 -3.12 -14.84 -25.11
N LYS A 66 -2.19 -15.79 -25.03
CA LYS A 66 -0.78 -15.62 -25.39
C LYS A 66 -0.54 -15.29 -26.87
N ASP A 67 -1.53 -15.49 -27.74
CA ASP A 67 -1.44 -15.15 -29.17
C ASP A 67 -1.95 -13.72 -29.41
N GLY A 68 -2.43 -13.05 -28.35
CA GLY A 68 -2.94 -11.68 -28.37
C GLY A 68 -4.43 -11.60 -28.71
N ASN A 69 -5.11 -12.75 -28.87
CA ASN A 69 -6.54 -12.76 -29.13
C ASN A 69 -7.29 -12.31 -27.90
N THR A 70 -8.25 -11.41 -28.10
CA THR A 70 -9.11 -10.95 -27.02
C THR A 70 -10.25 -11.93 -26.85
N LEU A 71 -10.25 -12.65 -25.73
CA LEU A 71 -11.32 -13.58 -25.37
C LEU A 71 -12.57 -12.81 -24.91
N TYR A 72 -12.35 -11.72 -24.17
CA TYR A 72 -13.40 -10.81 -23.74
C TYR A 72 -12.84 -9.40 -23.50
N GLN A 73 -13.62 -8.37 -23.81
CA GLN A 73 -13.33 -6.99 -23.42
C GLN A 73 -14.63 -6.20 -23.33
N LYS A 74 -14.80 -5.46 -22.24
CA LYS A 74 -15.97 -4.58 -22.08
C LYS A 74 -15.67 -3.43 -21.12
N ASN A 75 -16.34 -2.31 -21.37
CA ASN A 75 -16.40 -1.16 -20.49
C ASN A 75 -17.78 -1.09 -19.85
N PHE A 76 -17.83 -0.69 -18.59
CA PHE A 76 -19.05 -0.57 -17.81
C PHE A 76 -19.09 0.77 -17.08
N GLY A 77 -20.31 1.22 -16.77
CA GLY A 77 -20.56 2.39 -15.93
C GLY A 77 -19.98 3.69 -16.49
N TYR A 78 -19.55 4.58 -15.59
CA TYR A 78 -19.34 5.99 -15.90
C TYR A 78 -18.03 6.55 -15.33
N THR A 79 -17.32 7.34 -16.14
CA THR A 79 -16.22 8.21 -15.67
C THR A 79 -16.75 9.42 -14.90
N ASP A 80 -18.00 9.82 -15.13
CA ASP A 80 -18.75 10.81 -14.35
C ASP A 80 -20.22 10.35 -14.24
N LYS A 81 -20.61 9.83 -13.08
CA LYS A 81 -21.97 9.35 -12.75
C LYS A 81 -23.01 10.47 -12.78
N GLU A 82 -22.65 11.70 -12.41
CA GLU A 82 -23.60 12.83 -12.38
C GLU A 82 -23.95 13.27 -13.80
N LYS A 83 -22.94 13.37 -14.67
CA LYS A 83 -23.10 13.73 -16.08
C LYS A 83 -23.42 12.55 -16.99
N LYS A 84 -23.43 11.33 -16.45
CA LYS A 84 -23.61 10.06 -17.19
C LYS A 84 -22.61 9.91 -18.34
N LEU A 85 -21.36 10.32 -18.13
CA LEU A 85 -20.29 10.11 -19.11
C LEU A 85 -19.81 8.68 -19.00
N ALA A 86 -20.15 7.85 -19.99
CA ALA A 86 -19.79 6.44 -20.00
C ALA A 86 -18.28 6.24 -20.11
N VAL A 87 -17.78 5.12 -19.58
CA VAL A 87 -16.42 4.68 -19.87
C VAL A 87 -16.30 4.32 -21.36
N ASP A 88 -15.31 4.91 -22.02
CA ASP A 88 -15.05 4.76 -23.45
C ASP A 88 -13.56 4.61 -23.76
N ASP A 89 -13.21 4.46 -25.04
CA ASP A 89 -11.82 4.26 -25.48
C ASP A 89 -10.91 5.49 -25.25
N LYS A 90 -11.49 6.64 -24.92
CA LYS A 90 -10.76 7.89 -24.64
C LYS A 90 -10.59 8.13 -23.13
N SER A 91 -11.26 7.35 -22.31
CA SER A 91 -11.15 7.38 -20.85
C SER A 91 -9.74 6.93 -20.45
N VAL A 92 -9.20 7.56 -19.41
CA VAL A 92 -7.87 7.28 -18.87
C VAL A 92 -7.98 6.77 -17.44
N PHE A 93 -7.05 5.91 -17.06
CA PHE A 93 -7.03 5.28 -15.75
C PHE A 93 -5.66 5.46 -15.13
N GLU A 94 -5.63 5.83 -13.85
CA GLU A 94 -4.38 5.82 -13.08
C GLU A 94 -4.05 4.36 -12.71
N TRP A 95 -2.88 3.90 -13.12
CA TRP A 95 -2.46 2.51 -12.93
C TRP A 95 -2.10 2.21 -11.48
N GLY A 96 -1.88 3.25 -10.65
CA GLY A 96 -1.32 3.11 -9.32
C GLY A 96 -0.05 2.26 -9.36
N SER A 97 0.15 1.42 -8.34
CA SER A 97 1.34 0.56 -8.25
C SER A 97 1.56 -0.44 -9.39
N THR A 98 0.60 -0.67 -10.30
CA THR A 98 0.88 -1.42 -11.55
C THR A 98 1.96 -0.73 -12.39
N THR A 99 2.16 0.59 -12.20
CA THR A 99 3.31 1.35 -12.73
C THR A 99 4.66 0.70 -12.43
N LYS A 100 4.83 0.04 -11.27
CA LYS A 100 6.13 -0.53 -10.86
C LYS A 100 6.67 -1.55 -11.85
N ILE A 101 5.79 -2.22 -12.60
CA ILE A 101 6.20 -3.14 -13.67
C ILE A 101 7.05 -2.41 -14.72
N THR A 102 6.78 -1.13 -15.03
CA THR A 102 7.63 -0.37 -15.97
C THR A 102 9.03 -0.13 -15.41
N VAL A 103 9.18 0.08 -14.09
CA VAL A 103 10.49 0.18 -13.44
C VAL A 103 11.25 -1.11 -13.59
N TRP A 104 10.61 -2.25 -13.31
CA TRP A 104 11.27 -3.55 -13.35
C TRP A 104 11.64 -3.97 -14.77
N VAL A 105 10.79 -3.67 -15.76
CA VAL A 105 11.14 -3.82 -17.18
C VAL A 105 12.35 -2.97 -17.52
N SER A 106 12.40 -1.69 -17.13
CA SER A 106 13.55 -0.82 -17.39
C SER A 106 14.85 -1.32 -16.73
N VAL A 107 14.77 -1.84 -15.51
CA VAL A 107 15.94 -2.45 -14.84
C VAL A 107 16.41 -3.69 -15.61
N MET A 108 15.50 -4.56 -16.05
CA MET A 108 15.86 -5.75 -16.81
C MET A 108 16.40 -5.42 -18.22
N GLN A 109 15.93 -4.33 -18.84
CA GLN A 109 16.52 -3.80 -20.09
C GLN A 109 17.99 -3.38 -19.88
N LEU A 110 18.29 -2.64 -18.81
CA LEU A 110 19.66 -2.28 -18.47
C LEU A 110 20.52 -3.48 -18.06
N TRP A 111 19.93 -4.48 -17.40
CA TRP A 111 20.62 -5.72 -17.04
C TRP A 111 20.98 -6.51 -18.30
N GLU A 112 20.07 -6.56 -19.27
CA GLU A 112 20.31 -7.17 -20.57
C GLU A 112 21.48 -6.52 -21.33
N GLU A 113 21.60 -5.21 -21.21
CA GLU A 113 22.70 -4.43 -21.79
C GLU A 113 24.02 -4.55 -21.02
N GLY A 114 24.06 -5.29 -19.91
CA GLY A 114 25.23 -5.42 -19.03
C GLY A 114 25.58 -4.14 -18.28
N LYS A 115 24.65 -3.19 -18.16
CA LYS A 115 24.86 -1.88 -17.50
C LYS A 115 24.55 -1.90 -16.01
N ILE A 116 23.79 -2.90 -15.55
CA ILE A 116 23.50 -3.13 -14.13
C ILE A 116 23.63 -4.62 -13.82
N ASP A 117 24.23 -4.93 -12.68
CA ASP A 117 24.17 -6.25 -12.06
C ASP A 117 23.15 -6.22 -10.90
N LEU A 118 22.23 -7.18 -10.90
CA LEU A 118 21.13 -7.23 -9.92
C LEU A 118 21.61 -7.54 -8.50
N LYS A 119 22.80 -8.12 -8.35
CA LYS A 119 23.38 -8.54 -7.06
C LYS A 119 24.46 -7.59 -6.52
N THR A 120 24.87 -6.62 -7.33
CA THR A 120 25.83 -5.59 -6.91
C THR A 120 25.14 -4.60 -5.96
N ASP A 121 25.93 -3.99 -5.06
CA ASP A 121 25.46 -2.96 -4.16
C ASP A 121 24.93 -1.76 -4.95
N ILE A 122 23.68 -1.36 -4.69
CA ILE A 122 23.03 -0.26 -5.41
C ILE A 122 23.76 1.08 -5.21
N ARG A 123 24.59 1.21 -4.16
CA ARG A 123 25.40 2.41 -3.91
C ARG A 123 26.37 2.70 -5.04
N GLU A 124 26.79 1.70 -5.81
CA GLU A 124 27.67 1.89 -6.97
C GLU A 124 27.00 2.71 -8.09
N TYR A 125 25.67 2.68 -8.17
CA TYR A 125 24.89 3.43 -9.17
C TYR A 125 24.38 4.79 -8.63
N LEU A 126 24.58 5.06 -7.35
CA LEU A 126 24.01 6.22 -6.65
C LEU A 126 25.09 7.25 -6.28
N PRO A 127 24.72 8.52 -6.00
CA PRO A 127 25.69 9.48 -5.48
C PRO A 127 26.20 9.02 -4.11
N GLN A 128 27.50 9.13 -3.85
CA GLN A 128 28.16 8.58 -2.65
C GLN A 128 27.50 9.00 -1.32
N ASN A 129 26.88 10.17 -1.28
CA ASN A 129 26.27 10.74 -0.08
C ASN A 129 24.77 10.43 0.10
N LEU A 130 24.11 9.76 -0.86
CA LEU A 130 22.66 9.53 -0.82
C LEU A 130 22.28 8.55 0.30
N LEU A 131 22.92 7.38 0.36
CA LEU A 131 22.62 6.30 1.32
C LEU A 131 23.73 6.14 2.37
N LYS A 132 24.32 7.24 2.84
CA LYS A 132 25.47 7.19 3.77
C LYS A 132 25.12 6.80 5.22
N ASN A 133 23.84 6.89 5.60
CA ASN A 133 23.38 6.70 6.98
C ASN A 133 22.55 5.40 7.13
N LEU A 134 22.89 4.36 6.36
CA LEU A 134 22.25 3.05 6.52
C LEU A 134 22.63 2.43 7.86
N LYS A 135 21.69 1.69 8.46
CA LYS A 135 21.87 1.08 9.80
C LYS A 135 22.66 -0.22 9.72
N TYR A 136 22.58 -0.94 8.61
CA TYR A 136 23.19 -2.25 8.42
C TYR A 136 24.32 -2.18 7.38
N ASP A 137 25.42 -2.88 7.64
CA ASP A 137 26.57 -2.94 6.73
C ASP A 137 26.31 -3.79 5.49
N LYS A 138 25.35 -4.71 5.56
CA LYS A 138 24.96 -5.59 4.46
C LYS A 138 24.51 -4.74 3.26
N PRO A 139 25.10 -4.94 2.06
CA PRO A 139 24.69 -4.23 0.86
C PRO A 139 23.21 -4.40 0.55
N ILE A 140 22.60 -3.34 -0.01
CA ILE A 140 21.28 -3.43 -0.63
C ILE A 140 21.52 -3.70 -2.11
N THR A 141 20.95 -4.78 -2.64
CA THR A 141 21.03 -5.13 -4.06
C THR A 141 19.79 -4.67 -4.82
N MET A 142 19.84 -4.70 -6.16
CA MET A 142 18.64 -4.42 -6.96
C MET A 142 17.58 -5.52 -6.76
N LEU A 143 17.99 -6.78 -6.51
CA LEU A 143 17.07 -7.85 -6.10
C LEU A 143 16.36 -7.51 -4.79
N ASP A 144 17.03 -6.90 -3.81
CA ASP A 144 16.38 -6.47 -2.57
C ASP A 144 15.35 -5.36 -2.85
N LEU A 145 15.57 -4.48 -3.83
CA LEU A 145 14.56 -3.48 -4.23
C LEU A 145 13.37 -4.14 -4.95
N MET A 146 13.63 -5.05 -5.89
CA MET A 146 12.61 -5.80 -6.64
C MET A 146 11.73 -6.66 -5.72
N ASN A 147 12.35 -7.33 -4.74
CA ASN A 147 11.66 -8.19 -3.79
C ASN A 147 11.01 -7.41 -2.64
N HIS A 148 11.20 -6.09 -2.55
CA HIS A 148 10.79 -5.25 -1.42
C HIS A 148 11.42 -5.70 -0.08
N GLN A 149 12.71 -6.02 -0.10
CA GLN A 149 13.48 -6.53 1.04
C GLN A 149 14.66 -5.63 1.45
N ALA A 150 14.74 -4.39 0.95
CA ALA A 150 15.80 -3.45 1.29
C ALA A 150 15.81 -2.96 2.76
N GLY A 151 14.69 -3.19 3.48
CA GLY A 151 14.58 -2.93 4.91
C GLY A 151 14.27 -1.49 5.31
N PHE A 152 13.90 -0.63 4.37
CA PHE A 152 13.42 0.71 4.65
C PHE A 152 12.06 0.69 5.36
N GLU A 153 11.87 1.61 6.30
CA GLU A 153 10.56 1.84 6.92
C GLU A 153 9.57 2.44 5.92
N ASP A 154 8.27 2.37 6.23
CA ASP A 154 7.28 3.06 5.42
C ASP A 154 7.54 4.57 5.52
N TYR A 155 7.37 5.24 4.39
CA TYR A 155 7.57 6.67 4.29
C TYR A 155 6.33 7.27 3.65
N PRO A 156 5.87 8.46 4.09
CA PRO A 156 4.72 9.07 3.47
C PRO A 156 5.00 9.26 1.99
N LEU A 157 4.09 8.72 1.18
CA LEU A 157 4.17 8.85 -0.26
C LEU A 157 4.37 10.33 -0.62
N TYR A 158 5.48 10.67 -1.27
CA TYR A 158 5.76 12.06 -1.57
C TYR A 158 4.82 12.60 -2.65
N ILE A 159 3.82 13.35 -2.20
CA ILE A 159 2.85 14.03 -3.05
C ILE A 159 3.41 15.41 -3.38
N GLY A 160 3.56 15.69 -4.67
CA GLY A 160 4.12 16.94 -5.17
C GLY A 160 4.40 16.83 -6.67
N SER A 161 4.45 17.97 -7.35
CA SER A 161 4.72 18.06 -8.79
C SER A 161 6.21 18.12 -9.13
N ASP A 162 7.09 17.91 -8.14
CA ASP A 162 8.53 17.87 -8.36
C ASP A 162 8.89 16.69 -9.27
N LYS A 163 9.65 16.99 -10.32
CA LYS A 163 10.03 16.06 -11.38
C LYS A 163 11.46 15.55 -11.20
N ASP A 164 12.22 16.12 -10.27
CA ASP A 164 13.59 15.73 -9.97
C ASP A 164 13.62 14.56 -8.97
N LEU A 165 13.77 13.33 -9.48
CA LEU A 165 13.91 12.14 -8.64
C LEU A 165 15.16 12.21 -7.76
N GLY A 166 16.26 12.79 -8.23
CA GLY A 166 17.49 12.91 -7.46
C GLY A 166 17.33 13.81 -6.23
N ALA A 167 16.60 14.92 -6.37
CA ALA A 167 16.23 15.79 -5.24
C ALA A 167 15.31 15.06 -4.26
N LEU A 168 14.34 14.31 -4.79
CA LEU A 168 13.38 13.55 -3.99
C LEU A 168 14.05 12.43 -3.17
N MET A 169 14.94 11.65 -3.79
CA MET A 169 15.61 10.51 -3.14
C MET A 169 16.57 10.91 -2.02
N LYS A 170 16.92 12.21 -1.88
CA LYS A 170 17.69 12.71 -0.73
C LYS A 170 16.93 12.57 0.60
N LYS A 171 15.60 12.45 0.55
CA LYS A 171 14.77 12.15 1.72
C LYS A 171 14.71 10.64 1.94
N THR A 172 15.77 10.10 2.52
CA THR A 172 15.92 8.67 2.73
C THR A 172 15.21 8.22 4.02
N PRO A 173 14.26 7.27 3.96
CA PRO A 173 13.66 6.65 5.14
C PRO A 173 14.68 5.88 5.96
N SER A 174 14.43 5.70 7.26
CA SER A 174 15.31 4.89 8.10
C SER A 174 15.33 3.43 7.63
N GLN A 175 16.52 2.80 7.65
CA GLN A 175 16.64 1.36 7.45
C GLN A 175 16.43 0.64 8.79
N ILE A 176 15.35 -0.12 8.89
CA ILE A 176 14.85 -0.70 10.14
C ILE A 176 14.97 -2.22 10.18
N TYR A 177 15.17 -2.84 9.02
CA TYR A 177 15.51 -4.25 8.88
C TYR A 177 16.80 -4.41 8.08
N GLU A 178 17.52 -5.49 8.35
CA GLU A 178 18.66 -5.89 7.54
C GLU A 178 18.18 -6.33 6.14
N PRO A 179 18.86 -5.95 5.04
CA PRO A 179 18.46 -6.33 3.69
C PRO A 179 18.26 -7.85 3.51
N GLY A 180 17.20 -8.23 2.81
CA GLY A 180 16.86 -9.62 2.51
C GLY A 180 16.17 -10.40 3.64
N THR A 181 15.93 -9.79 4.80
CA THR A 181 15.41 -10.52 5.99
C THR A 181 13.90 -10.48 6.17
N VAL A 182 13.23 -9.47 5.62
CA VAL A 182 11.77 -9.32 5.65
C VAL A 182 11.27 -8.73 4.36
N THR A 183 10.09 -9.14 3.92
CA THR A 183 9.37 -8.48 2.84
C THR A 183 8.54 -7.34 3.41
N SER A 184 8.82 -6.11 2.97
CA SER A 184 8.15 -4.88 3.38
C SER A 184 7.96 -3.97 2.16
N TYR A 185 6.75 -3.98 1.61
CA TYR A 185 6.39 -3.17 0.44
C TYR A 185 6.88 -1.73 0.56
N SER A 186 7.62 -1.26 -0.45
CA SER A 186 8.31 0.02 -0.42
C SER A 186 8.12 0.79 -1.72
N ASN A 187 7.42 1.93 -1.64
CA ASN A 187 7.35 2.89 -2.75
C ASN A 187 8.69 3.60 -2.95
N TYR A 188 9.34 4.00 -1.85
CA TYR A 188 10.68 4.58 -1.87
C TYR A 188 11.69 3.65 -2.57
N GLY A 189 11.69 2.36 -2.24
CA GLY A 189 12.59 1.38 -2.88
C GLY A 189 12.39 1.28 -4.40
N THR A 190 11.13 1.34 -4.87
CA THR A 190 10.84 1.35 -6.31
C THR A 190 11.18 2.68 -6.98
N ALA A 191 10.92 3.81 -6.32
CA ALA A 191 11.33 5.13 -6.82
C ALA A 191 12.85 5.25 -6.90
N LEU A 192 13.58 4.66 -5.95
CA LEU A 192 15.03 4.58 -5.95
C LEU A 192 15.55 3.74 -7.11
N ALA A 193 14.90 2.62 -7.44
CA ALA A 193 15.22 1.85 -8.64
C ALA A 193 14.98 2.66 -9.93
N GLY A 194 13.88 3.41 -10.01
CA GLY A 194 13.63 4.36 -11.11
C GLY A 194 14.73 5.42 -11.23
N TYR A 195 15.20 5.97 -10.11
CA TYR A 195 16.33 6.91 -10.09
C TYR A 195 17.65 6.24 -10.53
N ILE A 196 17.90 4.99 -10.17
CA ILE A 196 19.06 4.23 -10.67
C ILE A 196 19.00 4.10 -12.20
N VAL A 197 17.82 3.83 -12.77
CA VAL A 197 17.62 3.83 -14.23
C VAL A 197 18.01 5.19 -14.83
N GLU A 198 17.62 6.32 -14.23
CA GLU A 198 18.04 7.66 -14.72
C GLU A 198 19.56 7.82 -14.72
N ARG A 199 20.19 7.39 -13.64
CA ARG A 199 21.63 7.55 -13.43
C ARG A 199 22.47 6.74 -14.40
N ILE A 200 22.03 5.52 -14.71
CA ILE A 200 22.73 4.63 -15.63
C ILE A 200 22.45 5.01 -17.08
N SER A 201 21.22 5.38 -17.42
CA SER A 201 20.82 5.69 -18.81
C SER A 201 21.16 7.11 -19.25
N GLY A 202 21.27 8.06 -18.30
CA GLY A 202 21.40 9.50 -18.58
C GLY A 202 20.08 10.17 -19.01
N GLN A 203 18.96 9.46 -18.96
CA GLN A 203 17.63 9.97 -19.30
C GLN A 203 16.80 10.23 -18.04
N SER A 204 15.80 11.10 -18.09
CA SER A 204 14.79 11.08 -17.03
C SER A 204 14.01 9.75 -17.09
N PHE A 205 13.50 9.27 -15.97
CA PHE A 205 12.87 7.94 -15.92
C PHE A 205 11.60 7.94 -16.78
N ALA A 206 10.88 9.06 -16.80
CA ALA A 206 9.75 9.24 -17.71
C ALA A 206 10.18 9.10 -19.18
N ASP A 207 11.24 9.79 -19.60
CA ASP A 207 11.70 9.74 -20.99
C ASP A 207 12.21 8.34 -21.37
N TYR A 208 12.92 7.66 -20.46
CA TYR A 208 13.37 6.28 -20.64
C TYR A 208 12.17 5.32 -20.87
N VAL A 209 11.14 5.40 -20.04
CA VAL A 209 9.94 4.55 -20.22
C VAL A 209 9.20 4.91 -21.52
N HIS A 210 9.13 6.18 -21.89
CA HIS A 210 8.54 6.58 -23.18
C HIS A 210 9.28 5.95 -24.36
N GLU A 211 10.61 6.06 -24.39
CA GLU A 211 11.44 5.59 -25.49
C GLU A 211 11.55 4.05 -25.54
N HIS A 212 11.70 3.39 -24.39
CA HIS A 212 12.05 1.97 -24.31
C HIS A 212 10.87 1.04 -24.03
N ILE A 213 9.69 1.58 -23.68
CA ILE A 213 8.48 0.79 -23.39
C ILE A 213 7.29 1.32 -24.18
N PHE A 214 6.90 2.59 -24.02
CA PHE A 214 5.66 3.08 -24.61
C PHE A 214 5.72 3.19 -26.13
N GLN A 215 6.81 3.74 -26.68
CA GLN A 215 6.98 3.87 -28.14
C GLN A 215 7.06 2.52 -28.86
N PRO A 216 7.87 1.53 -28.43
CA PRO A 216 7.93 0.21 -29.06
C PRO A 216 6.59 -0.53 -29.05
N LEU A 217 5.76 -0.27 -28.05
CA LEU A 217 4.42 -0.85 -27.92
C LEU A 217 3.32 -0.01 -28.57
N GLY A 218 3.63 1.17 -29.10
CA GLY A 218 2.64 2.08 -29.69
C GLY A 218 1.62 2.63 -28.68
N MET A 219 2.04 2.85 -27.44
CA MET A 219 1.24 3.40 -26.34
C MET A 219 1.28 4.94 -26.35
N LYS A 220 0.49 5.54 -27.26
CA LYS A 220 0.52 6.99 -27.53
C LYS A 220 -0.21 7.84 -26.49
N HIS A 221 -1.04 7.23 -25.65
CA HIS A 221 -1.91 7.89 -24.68
C HIS A 221 -1.62 7.39 -23.27
N THR A 222 -0.34 7.37 -22.91
CA THR A 222 0.15 7.09 -21.56
C THR A 222 1.11 8.19 -21.12
N ALA A 223 0.94 8.67 -19.89
CA ALA A 223 1.83 9.62 -19.22
C ALA A 223 2.35 9.03 -17.92
N LEU A 224 3.49 9.53 -17.46
CA LEU A 224 4.20 9.02 -16.30
C LEU A 224 4.71 10.14 -15.38
N LYS A 225 4.88 11.39 -15.86
CA LYS A 225 5.35 12.49 -15.00
C LYS A 225 4.35 12.79 -13.88
N PRO A 226 4.82 13.32 -12.72
CA PRO A 226 3.98 13.63 -11.56
C PRO A 226 2.67 14.37 -11.87
N ASP A 227 2.70 15.29 -12.83
CA ASP A 227 1.60 16.15 -13.25
C ASP A 227 1.00 15.78 -14.62
N LEU A 228 1.41 14.65 -15.19
CA LEU A 228 1.02 14.17 -16.54
C LEU A 228 1.42 15.09 -17.69
N SER A 229 2.29 16.07 -17.46
CA SER A 229 2.70 17.05 -18.48
C SER A 229 3.45 16.45 -19.68
N ASP A 230 3.89 15.19 -19.57
CA ASP A 230 4.47 14.42 -20.68
C ASP A 230 3.43 13.91 -21.68
N ASN A 231 2.12 14.00 -21.40
CA ASN A 231 1.09 13.68 -22.37
C ASN A 231 -0.17 14.57 -22.21
N VAL A 232 -0.30 15.56 -23.10
CA VAL A 232 -1.39 16.55 -23.08
C VAL A 232 -2.78 15.92 -23.21
N PHE A 233 -2.91 14.82 -23.98
CA PHE A 233 -4.19 14.12 -24.09
C PHE A 233 -4.57 13.52 -22.74
N VAL A 234 -3.67 12.77 -22.11
CA VAL A 234 -3.93 12.12 -20.82
C VAL A 234 -4.23 13.14 -19.74
N GLN A 235 -3.44 14.21 -19.65
CA GLN A 235 -3.67 15.28 -18.67
C GLN A 235 -5.08 15.88 -18.82
N LYS A 236 -5.47 16.27 -20.04
CA LYS A 236 -6.79 16.87 -20.30
C LYS A 236 -7.96 15.90 -20.09
N GLN A 237 -7.78 14.61 -20.37
CA GLN A 237 -8.84 13.63 -20.11
C GLN A 237 -8.99 13.40 -18.61
N ARG A 238 -7.88 13.22 -17.90
CA ARG A 238 -7.92 12.99 -16.46
C ARG A 238 -8.60 14.13 -15.70
N GLU A 239 -8.41 15.38 -16.12
CA GLU A 239 -9.10 16.56 -15.54
C GLU A 239 -10.63 16.53 -15.66
N LYS A 240 -11.18 15.77 -16.62
CA LYS A 240 -12.63 15.68 -16.85
C LYS A 240 -13.30 14.57 -16.04
N GLU A 241 -12.53 13.56 -15.64
CA GLU A 241 -13.02 12.35 -14.99
C GLU A 241 -13.20 12.54 -13.49
N LYS A 242 -14.21 11.86 -12.95
CA LYS A 242 -14.52 11.81 -11.52
C LYS A 242 -14.09 10.48 -10.92
N THR A 243 -13.80 10.52 -9.64
CA THR A 243 -13.38 9.35 -8.86
C THR A 243 -14.31 9.11 -7.69
N TYR A 244 -14.47 7.84 -7.35
CA TYR A 244 -15.49 7.37 -6.42
C TYR A 244 -14.88 6.49 -5.31
N ASP A 245 -15.58 6.39 -4.18
CA ASP A 245 -15.23 5.43 -3.12
C ASP A 245 -15.79 4.03 -3.41
N THR A 246 -15.58 3.09 -2.49
CA THR A 246 -16.05 1.70 -2.60
C THR A 246 -17.57 1.53 -2.56
N ASN A 247 -18.31 2.57 -2.16
CA ASN A 247 -19.78 2.57 -2.19
C ASN A 247 -20.32 3.20 -3.49
N GLY A 248 -19.43 3.70 -4.35
CA GLY A 248 -19.79 4.40 -5.58
C GLY A 248 -20.20 5.85 -5.35
N ASP A 249 -19.87 6.44 -4.19
CA ASP A 249 -20.10 7.84 -3.87
C ASP A 249 -18.92 8.70 -4.35
N LEU A 250 -19.20 9.94 -4.78
CA LEU A 250 -18.15 10.86 -5.26
C LEU A 250 -17.14 11.14 -4.15
N LEU A 251 -15.85 10.99 -4.45
CA LEU A 251 -14.79 11.26 -3.47
C LEU A 251 -14.76 12.74 -3.09
N LYS A 252 -14.80 13.00 -1.77
CA LYS A 252 -14.63 14.36 -1.23
C LYS A 252 -13.24 14.88 -1.57
N GLY A 253 -13.19 16.02 -2.26
CA GLY A 253 -11.93 16.60 -2.72
C GLY A 253 -11.33 15.90 -3.93
N ASP A 254 -12.16 15.26 -4.78
CA ASP A 254 -11.78 14.73 -6.09
C ASP A 254 -10.97 15.78 -6.88
N GLN A 255 -9.68 15.51 -7.03
CA GLN A 255 -8.71 16.31 -7.76
C GLN A 255 -7.73 15.35 -8.45
N PRO A 256 -7.14 15.76 -9.58
CA PRO A 256 -6.09 14.98 -10.21
C PRO A 256 -4.98 14.63 -9.21
N PHE A 257 -4.67 13.34 -9.11
CA PHE A 257 -3.62 12.86 -8.24
C PHE A 257 -2.26 13.33 -8.76
N VAL A 258 -1.40 13.84 -7.87
CA VAL A 258 -0.03 14.22 -8.19
C VAL A 258 0.90 13.42 -7.29
N LEU A 259 1.93 12.82 -7.89
CA LEU A 259 2.85 11.93 -7.17
C LEU A 259 4.29 12.26 -7.57
N GLY A 260 5.10 12.74 -6.63
CA GLY A 260 6.52 13.02 -6.87
C GLY A 260 7.35 11.75 -6.93
N GLU A 261 7.02 10.71 -6.13
CA GLU A 261 7.54 9.34 -6.30
C GLU A 261 6.91 8.64 -7.52
N TYR A 262 6.89 9.33 -8.66
CA TYR A 262 6.12 8.93 -9.83
C TYR A 262 6.45 7.52 -10.39
N PRO A 263 7.68 6.99 -10.32
CA PRO A 263 7.97 5.62 -10.73
C PRO A 263 7.20 4.58 -9.92
N ALA A 264 6.81 4.91 -8.69
CA ALA A 264 6.11 3.98 -7.82
C ALA A 264 4.61 3.86 -8.16
N GLY A 265 4.01 4.78 -8.93
CA GLY A 265 2.56 4.69 -9.13
C GLY A 265 1.86 5.65 -10.08
N ARG A 266 2.58 6.44 -10.89
CA ARG A 266 1.97 7.56 -11.63
C ARG A 266 1.46 7.23 -13.02
N ALA A 267 1.84 6.10 -13.63
CA ALA A 267 1.43 5.79 -15.00
C ALA A 267 -0.09 5.95 -15.14
N THR A 268 -0.50 6.75 -16.13
CA THR A 268 -1.91 7.03 -16.41
C THR A 268 -2.09 6.98 -17.91
N GLY A 269 -3.08 6.24 -18.37
CA GLY A 269 -3.30 6.11 -19.80
C GLY A 269 -4.61 5.44 -20.12
N THR A 270 -4.89 5.28 -21.41
CA THR A 270 -6.11 4.62 -21.87
C THR A 270 -6.07 3.12 -21.57
N PHE A 271 -7.26 2.52 -21.51
CA PHE A 271 -7.38 1.07 -21.34
C PHE A 271 -6.68 0.29 -22.47
N ALA A 272 -6.72 0.83 -23.69
CA ALA A 272 -6.04 0.23 -24.84
C ALA A 272 -4.52 0.16 -24.66
N ASP A 273 -3.90 1.15 -24.03
CA ASP A 273 -2.45 1.19 -23.86
C ASP A 273 -1.97 0.24 -22.75
N ILE A 274 -2.67 0.18 -21.60
CA ILE A 274 -2.33 -0.82 -20.56
C ILE A 274 -2.56 -2.25 -21.06
N LYS A 275 -3.57 -2.48 -21.91
CA LYS A 275 -3.79 -3.77 -22.58
C LYS A 275 -2.60 -4.16 -23.46
N LYS A 276 -2.09 -3.25 -24.30
CA LYS A 276 -0.90 -3.52 -25.14
C LYS A 276 0.31 -3.88 -24.29
N PHE A 277 0.51 -3.17 -23.17
CA PHE A 277 1.58 -3.47 -22.23
C PHE A 277 1.44 -4.88 -21.64
N ALA A 278 0.24 -5.25 -21.18
CA ALA A 278 -0.04 -6.57 -20.65
C ALA A 278 0.12 -7.69 -21.70
N GLN A 279 -0.31 -7.45 -22.94
CA GLN A 279 -0.15 -8.38 -24.06
C GLN A 279 1.33 -8.61 -24.39
N ALA A 280 2.14 -7.55 -24.49
CA ALA A 280 3.57 -7.67 -24.77
C ALA A 280 4.32 -8.47 -23.69
N LEU A 281 3.94 -8.28 -22.42
CA LEU A 281 4.47 -9.08 -21.31
C LEU A 281 4.12 -10.57 -21.46
N LEU A 282 2.85 -10.90 -21.72
CA LEU A 282 2.41 -12.30 -21.88
C LEU A 282 3.06 -12.98 -23.09
N GLN A 283 3.12 -12.26 -24.22
CA GLN A 283 3.69 -12.71 -25.49
C GLN A 283 5.22 -12.81 -25.45
N LYS A 284 5.86 -12.19 -24.45
CA LYS A 284 7.32 -12.10 -24.33
C LYS A 284 7.96 -11.42 -25.53
N GLU A 285 7.36 -10.32 -25.99
CA GLU A 285 7.82 -9.60 -27.18
C GLU A 285 8.09 -8.12 -26.91
N LYS A 286 8.93 -7.51 -27.76
CA LYS A 286 9.22 -6.07 -27.87
C LYS A 286 9.90 -5.39 -26.68
N LEU A 287 9.83 -5.95 -25.47
CA LEU A 287 10.40 -5.34 -24.25
C LEU A 287 11.85 -5.76 -23.98
N PHE A 288 12.19 -7.02 -24.22
CA PHE A 288 13.56 -7.56 -24.12
C PHE A 288 13.96 -8.26 -25.41
N LYS A 289 15.25 -8.24 -25.76
CA LYS A 289 15.77 -8.89 -26.98
C LYS A 289 16.23 -10.31 -26.71
N ARG A 290 16.69 -10.62 -25.49
CA ARG A 290 17.20 -11.96 -25.12
C ARG A 290 16.12 -12.79 -24.44
N ALA A 291 16.02 -14.06 -24.84
CA ALA A 291 15.15 -15.03 -24.17
C ALA A 291 15.51 -15.22 -22.70
N GLU A 292 16.82 -15.21 -22.38
CA GLU A 292 17.33 -15.30 -21.01
C GLU A 292 16.78 -14.19 -20.09
N THR A 293 16.60 -12.98 -20.62
CA THR A 293 16.03 -11.86 -19.85
C THR A 293 14.57 -12.12 -19.49
N TRP A 294 13.79 -12.68 -20.42
CA TRP A 294 12.42 -13.11 -20.15
C TRP A 294 12.36 -14.26 -19.14
N GLU A 295 13.25 -15.23 -19.26
CA GLU A 295 13.33 -16.37 -18.33
C GLU A 295 13.66 -15.88 -16.91
N ASN A 296 14.66 -15.01 -16.77
CA ASN A 296 14.99 -14.42 -15.48
C ASN A 296 13.84 -13.57 -14.94
N PHE A 297 13.25 -12.67 -15.74
CA PHE A 297 12.18 -11.78 -15.31
C PHE A 297 10.96 -12.53 -14.74
N TYR A 298 10.67 -13.73 -15.25
CA TYR A 298 9.60 -14.58 -14.75
C TYR A 298 10.03 -15.68 -13.77
N SER A 299 11.33 -15.79 -13.49
CA SER A 299 11.85 -16.72 -12.48
C SER A 299 11.64 -16.17 -11.06
N ALA A 300 11.43 -17.08 -10.11
CA ALA A 300 11.29 -16.74 -8.71
C ALA A 300 12.58 -16.09 -8.18
N SER A 301 12.49 -14.83 -7.74
CA SER A 301 13.57 -14.13 -7.04
C SER A 301 13.40 -14.15 -5.52
N HIS A 302 12.20 -14.51 -5.05
CA HIS A 302 11.88 -14.73 -3.65
C HIS A 302 10.77 -15.78 -3.52
N THR A 303 10.93 -16.75 -2.61
CA THR A 303 9.94 -17.77 -2.30
C THR A 303 9.53 -17.71 -0.82
N TYR A 304 8.37 -18.29 -0.51
CA TYR A 304 7.97 -18.49 0.87
C TYR A 304 8.95 -19.44 1.57
N PRO A 305 9.39 -19.13 2.81
CA PRO A 305 10.31 -19.99 3.55
C PRO A 305 9.83 -21.44 3.63
N GLY A 306 10.73 -22.38 3.31
CA GLY A 306 10.46 -23.82 3.34
C GLY A 306 9.61 -24.35 2.19
N THR A 307 9.41 -23.57 1.12
CA THR A 307 8.62 -23.98 -0.05
C THR A 307 9.26 -23.48 -1.36
N ASP A 308 8.84 -24.06 -2.48
CA ASP A 308 9.16 -23.58 -3.83
C ASP A 308 8.08 -22.62 -4.39
N ILE A 309 7.19 -22.13 -3.53
CA ILE A 309 6.12 -21.23 -3.96
C ILE A 309 6.72 -19.81 -4.03
N PRO A 310 6.75 -19.20 -5.23
CA PRO A 310 7.25 -17.84 -5.39
C PRO A 310 6.34 -16.83 -4.69
N VAL A 311 6.97 -15.84 -4.08
CA VAL A 311 6.33 -14.61 -3.61
C VAL A 311 6.52 -13.51 -4.65
N ASN A 312 7.73 -13.42 -5.20
CA ASN A 312 8.12 -12.40 -6.16
C ASN A 312 8.99 -13.01 -7.28
N ALA A 313 8.85 -12.48 -8.48
CA ALA A 313 9.64 -12.79 -9.65
C ALA A 313 10.16 -11.47 -10.26
N HIS A 314 11.37 -11.07 -9.85
CA HIS A 314 12.09 -9.89 -10.33
C HIS A 314 11.23 -8.61 -10.38
N GLY A 315 10.43 -8.40 -9.33
CA GLY A 315 9.56 -7.24 -9.16
C GLY A 315 8.07 -7.50 -9.43
N LEU A 316 7.74 -8.64 -10.05
CA LEU A 316 6.35 -9.09 -10.21
C LEU A 316 5.89 -9.83 -8.96
N TRP A 317 4.71 -9.48 -8.45
CA TRP A 317 4.06 -10.31 -7.44
C TRP A 317 3.58 -11.59 -8.07
N VAL A 318 3.69 -12.69 -7.31
CA VAL A 318 3.15 -13.98 -7.71
C VAL A 318 2.01 -14.37 -6.80
N THR A 319 0.85 -14.59 -7.40
CA THR A 319 -0.34 -15.10 -6.70
C THR A 319 -0.54 -16.56 -7.08
N GLU A 320 -0.54 -17.43 -6.09
CA GLU A 320 -0.72 -18.87 -6.27
C GLU A 320 -2.22 -19.22 -6.25
N PHE A 321 -2.69 -19.87 -7.31
CA PHE A 321 -4.04 -20.46 -7.42
C PHE A 321 -3.95 -21.98 -7.32
N GLU A 322 -5.11 -22.65 -7.17
CA GLU A 322 -5.15 -24.11 -7.04
C GLU A 322 -4.52 -24.84 -8.26
N ASN A 323 -4.73 -24.32 -9.47
CA ASN A 323 -4.32 -24.96 -10.73
C ASN A 323 -3.20 -24.23 -11.49
N THR A 324 -2.90 -22.99 -11.09
CA THR A 324 -1.97 -22.11 -11.79
C THR A 324 -1.38 -21.05 -10.87
N ARG A 325 -0.56 -20.15 -11.40
CA ARG A 325 -0.11 -18.94 -10.72
C ARG A 325 -0.11 -17.77 -11.68
N THR A 326 -0.32 -16.58 -11.15
CA THR A 326 -0.27 -15.35 -11.94
C THR A 326 0.90 -14.48 -11.52
N PHE A 327 1.47 -13.81 -12.50
CA PHE A 327 2.54 -12.83 -12.35
C PHE A 327 1.96 -11.46 -12.68
N GLY A 328 2.25 -10.46 -11.87
CA GLY A 328 1.78 -9.10 -12.17
C GLY A 328 1.81 -8.18 -10.98
N HIS A 329 0.93 -7.19 -10.98
CA HIS A 329 0.83 -6.23 -9.90
C HIS A 329 -0.56 -5.57 -9.89
N GLY A 330 -1.14 -5.40 -8.70
CA GLY A 330 -2.33 -4.57 -8.48
C GLY A 330 -1.96 -3.13 -8.11
N GLY A 331 -2.76 -2.15 -8.49
CA GLY A 331 -2.48 -0.74 -8.27
C GLY A 331 -3.63 -0.03 -7.59
N ASN A 332 -3.30 0.89 -6.68
CA ASN A 332 -4.27 1.83 -6.11
C ASN A 332 -3.69 3.24 -6.18
N SER A 333 -4.52 4.17 -6.60
CA SER A 333 -4.32 5.61 -6.41
C SER A 333 -5.46 6.15 -5.53
N PRO A 334 -5.48 7.45 -5.16
CA PRO A 334 -6.58 8.01 -4.37
C PRO A 334 -7.98 7.81 -4.97
N GLY A 335 -8.09 7.54 -6.27
CA GLY A 335 -9.38 7.43 -6.96
C GLY A 335 -9.47 6.32 -8.02
N PHE A 336 -8.45 5.49 -8.17
CA PHE A 336 -8.45 4.38 -9.14
C PHE A 336 -7.87 3.11 -8.52
N THR A 337 -8.34 1.97 -9.03
CA THR A 337 -7.80 0.64 -8.74
C THR A 337 -7.53 -0.08 -10.05
N THR A 338 -6.39 -0.75 -10.16
CA THR A 338 -5.96 -1.49 -11.35
C THR A 338 -5.48 -2.89 -10.96
N SER A 339 -5.66 -3.86 -11.85
CA SER A 339 -5.10 -5.20 -11.76
C SER A 339 -4.58 -5.61 -13.12
N LEU A 340 -3.33 -6.10 -13.17
CA LEU A 340 -2.73 -6.71 -14.35
C LEU A 340 -2.15 -8.04 -13.91
N LEU A 341 -2.66 -9.14 -14.46
CA LEU A 341 -2.29 -10.51 -14.06
C LEU A 341 -2.04 -11.36 -15.31
N LEU A 342 -0.96 -12.15 -15.27
CA LEU A 342 -0.50 -12.99 -16.37
C LEU A 342 -0.27 -14.42 -15.88
N ASP A 343 -1.02 -15.38 -16.41
CA ASP A 343 -0.73 -16.81 -16.27
C ASP A 343 0.11 -17.27 -17.46
N LEU A 344 1.40 -17.45 -17.22
CA LEU A 344 2.37 -17.88 -18.23
C LEU A 344 2.25 -19.36 -18.59
N LYS A 345 1.67 -20.19 -17.72
CA LYS A 345 1.50 -21.63 -17.93
C LYS A 345 0.36 -21.89 -18.90
N SER A 346 -0.78 -21.23 -18.68
CA SER A 346 -1.97 -21.39 -19.52
C SER A 346 -1.99 -20.38 -20.67
N GLY A 347 -1.12 -19.38 -20.66
CA GLY A 347 -1.05 -18.33 -21.66
C GLY A 347 -2.27 -17.40 -21.61
N ILE A 348 -2.69 -16.99 -20.41
CA ILE A 348 -3.88 -16.15 -20.20
C ILE A 348 -3.51 -14.88 -19.44
N GLY A 349 -3.87 -13.72 -19.98
CA GLY A 349 -3.72 -12.42 -19.32
C GLY A 349 -5.07 -11.77 -19.03
N SER A 350 -5.11 -10.95 -17.98
CA SER A 350 -6.25 -10.09 -17.70
C SER A 350 -5.81 -8.72 -17.18
N VAL A 351 -6.58 -7.69 -17.56
CA VAL A 351 -6.43 -6.33 -17.05
C VAL A 351 -7.79 -5.83 -16.60
N VAL A 352 -7.83 -5.20 -15.42
CA VAL A 352 -9.01 -4.57 -14.84
C VAL A 352 -8.62 -3.18 -14.38
N THR A 353 -9.36 -2.14 -14.75
CA THR A 353 -9.17 -0.77 -14.27
C THR A 353 -10.50 -0.17 -13.86
N VAL A 354 -10.56 0.46 -12.69
CA VAL A 354 -11.77 1.12 -12.15
C VAL A 354 -11.44 2.52 -11.64
N ASN A 355 -12.33 3.49 -11.82
CA ASN A 355 -12.23 4.85 -11.24
C ASN A 355 -12.79 4.90 -9.81
N GLN A 356 -12.45 3.88 -9.03
CA GLN A 356 -12.78 3.77 -7.62
C GLN A 356 -11.54 3.46 -6.79
N ARG A 357 -11.44 4.10 -5.63
CA ARG A 357 -10.38 3.83 -4.65
C ARG A 357 -10.63 2.51 -3.94
N ASN A 358 -9.60 1.66 -3.81
CA ASN A 358 -9.66 0.41 -3.04
C ASN A 358 -10.81 -0.51 -3.48
N GLU A 359 -11.09 -0.53 -4.78
CA GLU A 359 -12.21 -1.30 -5.32
C GLU A 359 -11.77 -2.74 -5.62
N PHE A 360 -12.02 -3.61 -4.66
CA PHE A 360 -11.47 -4.96 -4.62
C PHE A 360 -12.40 -6.03 -5.19
N HIS A 361 -13.71 -5.77 -5.34
CA HIS A 361 -14.61 -6.71 -6.00
C HIS A 361 -14.15 -6.95 -7.43
N PHE A 362 -13.87 -5.87 -8.17
CA PHE A 362 -13.40 -6.00 -9.55
C PHE A 362 -11.90 -6.26 -9.67
N ALA A 363 -11.05 -5.54 -8.94
CA ALA A 363 -9.61 -5.65 -9.16
C ALA A 363 -8.98 -6.92 -8.55
N LEU A 364 -9.57 -7.51 -7.50
CA LEU A 364 -8.98 -8.66 -6.78
C LEU A 364 -9.83 -9.93 -6.80
N SER A 365 -11.17 -9.80 -6.77
CA SER A 365 -12.07 -10.95 -6.72
C SER A 365 -12.54 -11.41 -8.10
N MET A 366 -12.85 -10.51 -9.04
CA MET A 366 -13.23 -10.87 -10.41
C MET A 366 -12.18 -11.74 -11.14
N PRO A 367 -10.85 -11.57 -10.94
CA PRO A 367 -9.86 -12.48 -11.50
C PRO A 367 -10.03 -13.95 -11.10
N ASP A 368 -10.70 -14.27 -9.98
CA ASP A 368 -10.96 -15.65 -9.57
C ASP A 368 -11.90 -16.36 -10.57
N LEU A 369 -12.72 -15.61 -11.33
CA LEU A 369 -13.52 -16.15 -12.44
C LEU A 369 -12.65 -16.67 -13.60
N ILE A 370 -11.41 -16.17 -13.70
CA ILE A 370 -10.44 -16.50 -14.75
C ILE A 370 -9.48 -17.57 -14.25
N TYR A 371 -8.86 -17.36 -13.08
CA TYR A 371 -7.76 -18.17 -12.59
C TYR A 371 -8.17 -19.26 -11.59
N GLY A 372 -9.40 -19.22 -11.08
CA GLY A 372 -9.93 -20.14 -10.09
C GLY A 372 -9.73 -19.64 -8.67
N LYS A 373 -9.74 -20.55 -7.69
CA LYS A 373 -9.54 -20.20 -6.29
C LYS A 373 -8.06 -20.00 -5.99
N LYS A 374 -7.75 -18.97 -5.19
CA LYS A 374 -6.41 -18.79 -4.63
C LYS A 374 -6.06 -19.97 -3.73
N LYS A 375 -4.81 -20.43 -3.79
CA LYS A 375 -4.32 -21.52 -2.96
C LYS A 375 -4.26 -21.03 -1.52
N GLU A 376 -4.77 -21.82 -0.57
CA GLU A 376 -4.65 -21.52 0.85
C GLU A 376 -3.45 -22.25 1.49
N ALA A 377 -3.01 -21.76 2.64
CA ALA A 377 -2.08 -22.51 3.51
C ALA A 377 -2.67 -23.88 3.89
N SER A 378 -1.82 -24.90 4.08
CA SER A 378 -2.28 -26.26 4.43
C SER A 378 -3.04 -26.29 5.75
N LYS A 379 -3.94 -27.26 5.94
CA LYS A 379 -4.67 -27.42 7.21
C LYS A 379 -3.75 -27.65 8.41
N ALA A 380 -2.59 -28.27 8.20
CA ALA A 380 -1.56 -28.39 9.22
C ALA A 380 -0.97 -27.02 9.59
N ALA A 381 -0.57 -26.21 8.60
CA ALA A 381 -0.06 -24.86 8.83
C ALA A 381 -1.09 -23.95 9.51
N GLN A 382 -2.37 -24.05 9.12
CA GLN A 382 -3.48 -23.33 9.76
C GLN A 382 -3.63 -23.72 11.24
N LYS A 383 -3.48 -25.01 11.57
CA LYS A 383 -3.60 -25.53 12.93
C LYS A 383 -2.39 -25.16 13.81
N ASP A 384 -1.20 -25.19 13.25
CA ASP A 384 0.06 -24.94 13.97
C ASP A 384 0.37 -23.43 14.09
N PHE A 385 -0.45 -22.57 13.49
CA PHE A 385 -0.29 -21.13 13.59
C PHE A 385 -0.42 -20.64 15.03
N GLN A 386 0.58 -19.89 15.48
CA GLN A 386 0.55 -19.33 16.83
C GLN A 386 -0.32 -18.07 16.89
N ALA A 387 -1.49 -18.14 17.53
CA ALA A 387 -2.31 -16.96 17.79
C ALA A 387 -1.58 -15.89 18.61
N GLY A 388 -1.91 -14.62 18.40
CA GLY A 388 -1.34 -13.49 19.13
C GLY A 388 -1.45 -12.16 18.39
N PHE A 389 -0.75 -11.14 18.93
CA PHE A 389 -0.61 -9.86 18.27
C PHE A 389 0.52 -9.91 17.25
N TYR A 390 0.23 -9.47 16.01
CA TYR A 390 1.19 -9.39 14.92
C TYR A 390 1.33 -7.95 14.46
N ARG A 391 2.57 -7.56 14.14
CA ARG A 391 2.90 -6.26 13.55
C ARG A 391 3.42 -6.42 12.13
N GLU A 392 2.86 -5.68 11.20
CA GLU A 392 3.36 -5.60 9.83
C GLU A 392 4.82 -5.11 9.79
N ALA A 393 5.61 -5.61 8.85
CA ALA A 393 6.96 -5.12 8.61
C ALA A 393 6.94 -3.68 8.07
N ARG A 394 5.96 -3.36 7.22
CA ARG A 394 5.75 -2.02 6.69
C ARG A 394 5.14 -1.09 7.74
N ILE A 395 5.99 -0.33 8.43
CA ILE A 395 5.61 0.60 9.50
C ILE A 395 6.40 1.89 9.44
N TYR A 396 5.88 2.93 10.09
CA TYR A 396 6.70 4.02 10.61
C TYR A 396 7.30 3.55 11.94
N SER A 397 8.59 3.24 11.97
CA SER A 397 9.23 2.74 13.20
C SER A 397 9.68 3.89 14.11
N GLY A 398 10.15 4.97 13.49
CA GLY A 398 10.76 6.11 14.14
C GLY A 398 10.01 7.41 13.89
N GLY A 399 10.48 8.47 14.54
CA GLY A 399 9.90 9.79 14.37
C GLY A 399 8.45 9.92 14.87
N PRO A 400 7.83 11.08 14.61
CA PRO A 400 6.49 11.36 15.10
C PRO A 400 5.39 10.48 14.50
N LEU A 401 5.66 9.82 13.36
CA LEU A 401 4.70 8.93 12.72
C LEU A 401 4.67 7.54 13.37
N SER A 402 5.60 7.25 14.27
CA SER A 402 5.68 5.97 14.96
C SER A 402 4.40 5.62 15.73
N ILE A 403 3.57 6.61 16.09
CA ILE A 403 2.24 6.42 16.68
C ILE A 403 1.26 5.64 15.81
N PHE A 404 1.45 5.63 14.48
CA PHE A 404 0.59 4.88 13.57
C PHE A 404 0.76 3.35 13.67
N ARG A 405 1.83 2.86 14.32
CA ARG A 405 2.05 1.41 14.53
C ARG A 405 0.94 0.73 15.34
N VAL A 406 0.19 1.50 16.13
CA VAL A 406 -0.94 1.02 16.95
C VAL A 406 -2.25 0.96 16.17
N PHE A 407 -2.49 1.93 15.29
CA PHE A 407 -3.78 2.08 14.63
C PHE A 407 -3.89 1.28 13.33
N LYS A 408 -2.78 1.10 12.62
CA LYS A 408 -2.79 0.49 11.28
C LYS A 408 -2.03 -0.82 11.17
N SER A 409 -1.01 -1.02 12.01
CA SER A 409 0.00 -2.03 11.73
C SER A 409 0.01 -3.19 12.73
N THR A 410 -0.67 -3.08 13.87
CA THR A 410 -0.72 -4.15 14.89
C THR A 410 -2.14 -4.70 14.99
N SER A 411 -2.31 -6.01 14.84
CA SER A 411 -3.61 -6.70 14.95
C SER A 411 -3.50 -8.05 15.64
N TYR A 412 -4.54 -8.47 16.33
CA TYR A 412 -4.62 -9.81 16.89
C TYR A 412 -5.09 -10.79 15.81
N LEU A 413 -4.36 -11.89 15.62
CA LEU A 413 -4.69 -12.94 14.67
C LEU A 413 -4.84 -14.28 15.39
N THR A 414 -5.96 -14.95 15.16
CA THR A 414 -6.20 -16.35 15.56
C THR A 414 -5.72 -17.30 14.49
N ASN A 415 -6.11 -17.06 13.24
CA ASN A 415 -5.73 -17.82 12.06
C ASN A 415 -5.76 -16.87 10.84
N PRO A 416 -4.67 -16.74 10.06
CA PRO A 416 -4.66 -15.87 8.89
C PRO A 416 -5.70 -16.26 7.83
N SER A 417 -6.04 -17.55 7.70
CA SER A 417 -7.04 -18.04 6.75
C SER A 417 -8.49 -17.69 7.13
N GLU A 418 -8.74 -17.23 8.36
CA GLU A 418 -10.05 -16.71 8.80
C GLU A 418 -10.17 -15.19 8.64
N ASN A 419 -9.05 -14.51 8.38
CA ASN A 419 -9.03 -13.07 8.14
C ASN A 419 -9.33 -12.80 6.66
N ALA A 420 -10.49 -12.21 6.35
CA ALA A 420 -10.90 -11.91 4.97
C ALA A 420 -9.85 -11.09 4.20
N ALA A 421 -9.19 -10.11 4.85
CA ALA A 421 -8.17 -9.31 4.19
C ALA A 421 -6.89 -10.09 3.83
N ILE A 422 -6.58 -11.18 4.53
CA ILE A 422 -5.46 -12.06 4.17
C ILE A 422 -5.91 -13.11 3.16
N LYS A 423 -7.04 -13.77 3.45
CA LYS A 423 -7.59 -14.85 2.62
C LYS A 423 -7.90 -14.38 1.21
N ASP A 424 -8.65 -13.30 1.06
CA ASP A 424 -9.20 -12.89 -0.24
C ASP A 424 -8.13 -12.21 -1.12
N TYR A 425 -7.14 -11.56 -0.49
CA TYR A 425 -6.07 -10.83 -1.18
C TYR A 425 -4.89 -11.72 -1.53
N PHE A 426 -4.45 -12.56 -0.58
CA PHE A 426 -3.18 -13.29 -0.70
C PHE A 426 -3.39 -14.80 -0.83
N GLY A 427 -4.40 -15.35 -0.17
CA GLY A 427 -4.68 -16.79 -0.12
C GLY A 427 -3.61 -17.58 0.64
N PHE A 428 -2.43 -17.74 0.03
CA PHE A 428 -1.34 -18.55 0.54
C PHE A 428 -0.46 -17.75 1.51
N TRP A 429 0.03 -18.41 2.54
CA TRP A 429 0.96 -17.85 3.53
C TRP A 429 1.74 -18.97 4.21
N THR A 430 2.87 -18.64 4.80
CA THR A 430 3.64 -19.53 5.68
C THR A 430 3.95 -18.82 6.99
N ALA A 431 4.14 -19.56 8.07
CA ALA A 431 4.56 -18.98 9.34
C ALA A 431 5.61 -19.86 10.02
N GLY A 432 6.54 -19.24 10.75
CA GLY A 432 7.61 -19.97 11.44
C GLY A 432 8.60 -19.04 12.12
N GLU A 433 9.52 -19.65 12.88
CA GLU A 433 10.60 -18.94 13.55
C GLU A 433 11.68 -18.49 12.56
N ARG A 434 12.02 -17.20 12.58
CA ARG A 434 13.12 -16.61 11.79
C ARG A 434 13.76 -15.48 12.59
N GLY A 435 15.07 -15.57 12.81
CA GLY A 435 15.81 -14.52 13.53
C GLY A 435 15.35 -14.31 14.98
N GLY A 436 14.89 -15.36 15.67
CA GLY A 436 14.40 -15.28 17.05
C GLY A 436 12.98 -14.74 17.19
N HIS A 437 12.26 -14.58 16.08
CA HIS A 437 10.88 -14.13 16.06
C HIS A 437 9.99 -15.08 15.25
N TYR A 438 8.77 -15.29 15.71
CA TYR A 438 7.74 -15.97 14.93
C TYR A 438 7.16 -15.00 13.89
N ILE A 439 7.32 -15.33 12.61
CA ILE A 439 6.94 -14.48 11.47
C ILE A 439 5.87 -15.17 10.64
N LEU A 440 4.82 -14.43 10.32
CA LEU A 440 3.86 -14.73 9.27
C LEU A 440 4.34 -14.09 7.97
N ASN A 441 4.69 -14.91 6.99
CA ASN A 441 5.14 -14.46 5.67
C ASN A 441 3.93 -14.24 4.77
N LEU A 442 3.83 -13.05 4.17
CA LEU A 442 2.78 -12.66 3.24
C LEU A 442 3.42 -11.99 2.01
N PRO A 443 2.74 -11.95 0.85
CA PRO A 443 3.36 -11.42 -0.36
C PRO A 443 3.84 -9.98 -0.23
N ILE A 444 3.02 -9.10 0.34
CA ILE A 444 3.25 -7.65 0.33
C ILE A 444 4.02 -7.17 1.57
N SER A 445 3.71 -7.72 2.74
CA SER A 445 4.36 -7.35 3.99
C SER A 445 4.29 -8.50 4.97
N ASP A 446 5.46 -9.00 5.38
CA ASP A 446 5.57 -9.93 6.49
C ASP A 446 4.97 -9.33 7.77
N ARG A 447 4.57 -10.19 8.70
CA ARG A 447 4.10 -9.78 10.02
C ARG A 447 4.83 -10.53 11.12
N THR A 448 5.37 -9.80 12.08
CA THR A 448 6.10 -10.37 13.22
C THR A 448 5.19 -10.48 14.44
N LYS A 449 5.16 -11.64 15.08
CA LYS A 449 4.46 -11.82 16.36
C LYS A 449 5.14 -11.01 17.46
N LEU A 450 4.36 -10.22 18.19
CA LEU A 450 4.85 -9.35 19.24
C LEU A 450 4.77 -10.02 20.62
N PRO A 451 5.76 -9.77 21.50
CA PRO A 451 5.59 -10.00 22.93
C PRO A 451 4.43 -9.18 23.48
N LEU A 452 3.63 -9.76 24.38
CA LEU A 452 2.49 -9.08 24.99
C LEU A 452 2.90 -7.77 25.71
N LEU A 453 4.10 -7.74 26.28
CA LEU A 453 4.63 -6.56 26.96
C LEU A 453 4.77 -5.36 26.00
N ASP A 454 5.15 -5.58 24.73
CA ASP A 454 5.32 -4.49 23.77
C ASP A 454 3.96 -3.94 23.32
N VAL A 455 2.96 -4.80 23.20
CA VAL A 455 1.56 -4.41 23.00
C VAL A 455 1.08 -3.58 24.20
N ILE A 456 1.32 -4.05 25.43
CA ILE A 456 0.93 -3.34 26.65
C ILE A 456 1.61 -1.97 26.73
N LYS A 457 2.89 -1.84 26.37
CA LYS A 457 3.58 -0.54 26.35
C LYS A 457 2.91 0.43 25.37
N ASP A 458 2.64 -0.01 24.14
CA ASP A 458 2.03 0.83 23.13
C ASP A 458 0.61 1.28 23.53
N TYR A 459 -0.31 0.35 23.77
CA TYR A 459 -1.69 0.69 24.12
C TYR A 459 -1.79 1.32 25.52
N GLY A 460 -0.98 0.85 26.47
CA GLY A 460 -0.92 1.37 27.84
C GLY A 460 -0.44 2.82 27.88
N SER A 461 0.53 3.21 27.03
CA SER A 461 0.97 4.61 26.95
C SER A 461 -0.18 5.54 26.54
N LEU A 462 -0.97 5.15 25.54
CA LEU A 462 -2.13 5.90 25.06
C LEU A 462 -3.27 5.92 26.08
N LEU A 463 -3.53 4.80 26.76
CA LEU A 463 -4.51 4.72 27.83
C LEU A 463 -4.14 5.66 28.99
N LEU A 464 -2.88 5.64 29.42
CA LEU A 464 -2.38 6.53 30.46
C LEU A 464 -2.49 8.01 30.05
N ALA A 465 -2.23 8.32 28.78
CA ALA A 465 -2.45 9.65 28.25
C ALA A 465 -3.95 10.03 28.33
N GLY A 466 -4.86 9.18 27.87
CA GLY A 466 -6.30 9.42 27.94
C GLY A 466 -6.80 9.63 29.37
N LEU A 467 -6.34 8.81 30.32
CA LEU A 467 -6.67 8.95 31.75
C LEU A 467 -6.11 10.25 32.33
N ALA A 468 -4.92 10.68 31.89
CA ALA A 468 -4.35 11.96 32.26
C ALA A 468 -5.22 13.14 31.79
N ALA A 469 -5.72 13.11 30.55
CA ALA A 469 -6.65 14.12 30.05
C ALA A 469 -7.97 14.14 30.85
N LEU A 470 -8.53 12.96 31.14
CA LEU A 470 -9.76 12.82 31.92
C LEU A 470 -9.60 13.37 33.34
N TYR A 471 -8.49 13.05 34.02
CA TYR A 471 -8.16 13.59 35.34
C TYR A 471 -8.17 15.12 35.34
N VAL A 472 -7.51 15.74 34.35
CA VAL A 472 -7.46 17.20 34.23
C VAL A 472 -8.86 17.78 34.00
N ALA A 473 -9.65 17.20 33.09
CA ALA A 473 -11.02 17.64 32.84
C ALA A 473 -11.90 17.59 34.10
N LEU A 474 -11.78 16.52 34.90
CA LEU A 474 -12.46 16.39 36.19
C LEU A 474 -11.99 17.43 37.22
N CYS A 475 -10.70 17.77 37.24
CA CYS A 475 -10.16 18.83 38.11
C CYS A 475 -10.73 20.22 37.75
N TYR A 476 -10.89 20.52 36.46
CA TYR A 476 -11.55 21.75 36.02
C TYR A 476 -13.05 21.76 36.36
N LEU A 477 -13.76 20.69 36.06
CA LEU A 477 -15.20 20.57 36.34
C LEU A 477 -15.48 20.69 37.84
N SER A 478 -14.75 19.96 38.68
CA SER A 478 -14.87 20.05 40.14
C SER A 478 -14.52 21.45 40.65
N GLY A 479 -13.51 22.10 40.07
CA GLY A 479 -13.16 23.49 40.38
C GLY A 479 -14.29 24.48 40.07
N ILE A 480 -14.96 24.33 38.92
CA ILE A 480 -16.12 25.14 38.52
C ILE A 480 -17.31 24.88 39.44
N LEU A 481 -17.68 23.62 39.66
CA LEU A 481 -18.78 23.22 40.54
C LEU A 481 -18.57 23.71 41.98
N ALA A 482 -17.35 23.63 42.50
CA ALA A 482 -17.02 24.14 43.82
C ALA A 482 -17.17 25.67 43.91
N LYS A 483 -16.81 26.42 42.86
CA LYS A 483 -17.03 27.88 42.80
C LYS A 483 -18.52 28.21 42.73
N LEU A 484 -19.28 27.52 41.88
CA LEU A 484 -20.72 27.69 41.75
C LEU A 484 -21.45 27.39 43.07
N TYR A 485 -21.14 26.27 43.71
CA TYR A 485 -21.70 25.92 45.01
C TYR A 485 -21.41 26.99 46.07
N ARG A 486 -20.20 27.55 46.10
CA ARG A 486 -19.85 28.63 47.05
C ARG A 486 -20.60 29.92 46.76
N LEU A 487 -20.74 30.27 45.49
CA LEU A 487 -21.51 31.44 45.05
C LEU A 487 -22.99 31.31 45.45
N LEU A 488 -23.57 30.11 45.30
CA LEU A 488 -24.95 29.81 45.70
C LEU A 488 -25.13 29.76 47.22
N THR A 489 -24.14 29.27 47.97
CA THR A 489 -24.23 29.10 49.43
C THR A 489 -23.70 30.28 50.25
N ARG A 490 -23.18 31.34 49.61
CA ARG A 490 -22.55 32.52 50.25
C ARG A 490 -21.45 32.18 51.27
N LYS A 491 -20.83 31.00 51.17
CA LYS A 491 -19.76 30.57 52.08
C LYS A 491 -18.42 31.18 51.65
N ASN A 492 -17.86 32.06 52.49
CA ASN A 492 -16.47 32.53 52.36
C ASN A 492 -15.50 31.51 52.97
N LYS A 493 -14.43 31.18 52.25
CA LYS A 493 -13.31 30.39 52.77
C LYS A 493 -12.02 31.19 52.64
N GLY A 494 -11.10 31.03 53.60
CA GLY A 494 -9.77 31.62 53.57
C GLY A 494 -9.02 31.32 52.27
N THR A 495 -8.14 32.25 51.87
CA THR A 495 -7.40 32.23 50.61
C THR A 495 -6.48 31.01 50.56
N GLY A 496 -6.79 30.05 49.68
CA GLY A 496 -5.84 28.99 49.34
C GLY A 496 -4.61 29.57 48.63
N SER A 497 -3.51 28.80 48.57
CA SER A 497 -2.30 29.25 47.88
C SER A 497 -2.59 29.53 46.39
N VAL A 498 -2.49 30.80 46.00
CA VAL A 498 -2.62 31.26 44.61
C VAL A 498 -1.53 30.63 43.74
N VAL A 499 -0.32 30.49 44.28
CA VAL A 499 0.80 29.86 43.58
C VAL A 499 0.48 28.40 43.25
N TRP A 500 -0.09 27.67 44.21
CA TRP A 500 -0.48 26.26 44.00
C TRP A 500 -1.58 26.13 42.95
N SER A 501 -2.65 26.94 43.06
CA SER A 501 -3.78 26.85 42.12
C SER A 501 -3.37 27.27 40.71
N SER A 502 -2.57 28.33 40.56
CA SER A 502 -2.01 28.74 39.27
C SER A 502 -1.18 27.63 38.63
N TRP A 503 -0.26 26.99 39.37
CA TRP A 503 0.52 25.88 38.85
C TRP A 503 -0.36 24.69 38.45
N HIS A 504 -1.30 24.28 39.31
CA HIS A 504 -2.18 23.13 39.09
C HIS A 504 -3.01 23.31 37.81
N TYR A 505 -3.70 24.45 37.67
CA TYR A 505 -4.52 24.72 36.50
C TYR A 505 -3.68 25.03 35.26
N LEU A 506 -2.54 25.73 35.36
CA LEU A 506 -1.66 25.94 34.20
C LEU A 506 -1.10 24.61 33.67
N THR A 507 -0.70 23.71 34.55
CA THR A 507 -0.24 22.36 34.16
C THR A 507 -1.36 21.58 33.49
N GLY A 508 -2.58 21.63 34.05
CA GLY A 508 -3.77 21.06 33.42
C GLY A 508 -4.03 21.63 32.02
N PHE A 509 -3.95 22.95 31.85
CA PHE A 509 -4.08 23.60 30.55
C PHE A 509 -3.06 23.08 29.53
N LEU A 510 -1.79 22.99 29.92
CA LEU A 510 -0.72 22.48 29.04
C LEU A 510 -0.94 21.02 28.62
N ILE A 511 -1.45 20.18 29.54
CA ILE A 511 -1.85 18.81 29.23
C ILE A 511 -2.96 18.80 28.19
N LEU A 512 -4.06 19.53 28.41
CA LEU A 512 -5.15 19.60 27.44
C LEU A 512 -4.71 20.19 26.10
N TRP A 513 -3.74 21.10 26.11
CA TRP A 513 -3.14 21.66 24.90
C TRP A 513 -2.36 20.61 24.11
N ALA A 514 -1.62 19.70 24.78
CA ALA A 514 -0.99 18.57 24.11
C ALA A 514 -2.01 17.65 23.41
N PHE A 515 -3.16 17.39 24.05
CA PHE A 515 -4.25 16.64 23.43
C PHE A 515 -4.89 17.39 22.26
N ARG A 516 -5.14 18.69 22.40
CA ARG A 516 -5.67 19.52 21.32
C ARG A 516 -4.73 19.52 20.11
N ASN A 517 -3.41 19.57 20.36
CA ASN A 517 -2.38 19.49 19.34
C ASN A 517 -2.40 18.13 18.64
N LEU A 518 -2.47 17.04 19.40
CA LEU A 518 -2.56 15.66 18.87
C LEU A 518 -3.83 15.45 18.05
N PHE A 519 -4.97 15.92 18.55
CA PHE A 519 -6.24 15.87 17.83
C PHE A 519 -6.17 16.67 16.52
N SER A 520 -5.56 17.86 16.54
CA SER A 520 -5.37 18.68 15.34
C SER A 520 -4.51 17.96 14.30
N PHE A 521 -3.42 17.35 14.75
CA PHE A 521 -2.52 16.55 13.93
C PHE A 521 -3.25 15.39 13.23
N PHE A 522 -3.97 14.56 13.99
CA PHE A 522 -4.77 13.47 13.41
C PHE A 522 -5.87 13.99 12.50
N SER A 523 -6.54 15.10 12.86
CA SER A 523 -7.59 15.70 12.04
C SER A 523 -7.05 16.13 10.67
N ILE A 524 -5.85 16.71 10.61
CA ILE A 524 -5.23 17.13 9.34
C ILE A 524 -4.88 15.91 8.48
N ILE A 525 -4.32 14.86 9.08
CA ILE A 525 -3.97 13.62 8.36
C ILE A 525 -5.21 12.92 7.82
N LEU A 526 -6.29 12.84 8.62
CA LEU A 526 -7.54 12.20 8.21
C LEU A 526 -8.30 13.03 7.17
N ALA A 527 -8.28 14.36 7.26
CA ALA A 527 -9.04 15.23 6.37
C ALA A 527 -8.46 15.33 4.95
N LYS A 528 -7.13 15.26 4.79
CA LYS A 528 -6.50 15.44 3.47
C LYS A 528 -6.61 14.22 2.53
N ASN A 529 -7.23 13.11 2.98
CA ASN A 529 -7.29 11.82 2.25
C ASN A 529 -5.92 11.29 1.76
N SER A 530 -4.84 11.93 2.18
CA SER A 530 -3.47 11.78 1.71
C SER A 530 -2.54 12.32 2.79
N PHE A 531 -1.42 11.63 2.99
CA PHE A 531 -0.49 11.92 4.08
C PHE A 531 0.43 13.09 3.71
N VAL A 532 -0.16 14.28 3.57
CA VAL A 532 0.63 15.50 3.27
C VAL A 532 1.23 16.01 4.57
N LEU A 533 2.53 15.73 4.75
CA LEU A 533 3.34 16.22 5.87
C LEU A 533 3.54 17.74 5.87
N ALA A 534 3.31 18.41 4.73
CA ALA A 534 3.48 19.85 4.61
C ALA A 534 2.55 20.61 5.58
N GLY A 535 3.17 21.39 6.47
CA GLY A 535 2.49 22.14 7.53
C GLY A 535 2.40 21.43 8.89
N LEU A 536 2.90 20.20 9.02
CA LEU A 536 2.86 19.46 10.30
C LEU A 536 4.06 19.75 11.22
N THR A 537 5.15 20.31 10.70
CA THR A 537 6.37 20.64 11.47
C THR A 537 6.06 21.43 12.74
N GLY A 538 5.15 22.41 12.66
CA GLY A 538 4.75 23.23 13.81
C GLY A 538 4.09 22.43 14.94
N HIS A 539 3.33 21.37 14.61
CA HIS A 539 2.72 20.50 15.62
C HIS A 539 3.80 19.76 16.44
N PHE A 540 4.86 19.30 15.79
CA PHE A 540 5.93 18.54 16.42
C PHE A 540 6.92 19.42 17.19
N GLN A 541 7.20 20.62 16.68
CA GLN A 541 7.92 21.65 17.44
C GLN A 541 7.16 22.04 18.72
N LEU A 542 5.83 22.15 18.64
CA LEU A 542 4.99 22.39 19.82
C LEU A 542 5.03 21.21 20.80
N PHE A 543 5.01 19.95 20.33
CA PHE A 543 5.20 18.80 21.21
C PHE A 543 6.54 18.84 21.93
N ALA A 544 7.63 19.21 21.25
CA ALA A 544 8.93 19.35 21.87
C ALA A 544 8.93 20.40 23.00
N LEU A 545 8.33 21.57 22.75
CA LEU A 545 8.16 22.61 23.77
C LEU A 545 7.30 22.11 24.95
N LEU A 546 6.16 21.50 24.67
CA LEU A 546 5.25 20.98 25.69
C LEU A 546 5.91 19.90 26.54
N ALA A 547 6.71 19.01 25.96
CA ALA A 547 7.43 17.99 26.71
C ALA A 547 8.37 18.59 27.74
N VAL A 548 9.17 19.59 27.35
CA VAL A 548 10.11 20.28 28.25
C VAL A 548 9.34 21.01 29.37
N VAL A 549 8.31 21.78 29.03
CA VAL A 549 7.55 22.55 30.02
C VAL A 549 6.80 21.63 30.99
N LEU A 550 6.21 20.54 30.50
CA LEU A 550 5.50 19.57 31.33
C LEU A 550 6.46 18.78 32.24
N LEU A 551 7.66 18.43 31.77
CA LEU A 551 8.70 17.86 32.63
C LEU A 551 9.07 18.83 33.75
N ILE A 552 9.37 20.09 33.42
CA ILE A 552 9.69 21.11 34.43
C ILE A 552 8.53 21.23 35.42
N SER A 553 7.29 21.32 34.92
CA SER A 553 6.11 21.45 35.78
C SER A 553 5.86 20.23 36.68
N ALA A 554 6.20 19.03 36.22
CA ALA A 554 6.11 17.80 37.01
C ALA A 554 7.07 17.80 38.21
N PHE A 555 8.27 18.38 38.06
CA PHE A 555 9.27 18.41 39.14
C PHE A 555 9.21 19.68 40.00
N LEU A 556 8.61 20.76 39.48
CA LEU A 556 8.53 22.06 40.16
C LEU A 556 8.03 21.96 41.62
N PRO A 557 6.97 21.19 41.96
CA PRO A 557 6.48 21.04 43.33
C PRO A 557 7.48 20.49 44.35
N TYR A 558 8.49 19.78 43.88
CA TYR A 558 9.46 19.09 44.72
C TYR A 558 10.73 19.91 44.96
N LEU A 559 10.92 21.02 44.23
CA LEU A 559 12.03 21.93 44.45
C LEU A 559 11.86 22.69 45.77
N PRO A 560 12.93 22.87 46.59
CA PRO A 560 12.83 23.45 47.94
C PRO A 560 12.10 24.80 48.00
N PHE A 561 12.43 25.70 47.07
CA PHE A 561 11.84 27.05 46.98
C PHE A 561 10.34 27.02 46.65
N PHE A 562 9.92 26.11 45.78
CA PHE A 562 8.53 26.01 45.35
C PHE A 562 7.70 25.22 46.38
N LYS A 563 8.25 24.13 46.93
CA LYS A 563 7.67 23.34 48.02
C LYS A 563 7.29 24.19 49.24
N ALA A 564 8.11 25.20 49.58
CA ALA A 564 7.79 26.16 50.64
C ALA A 564 6.54 27.03 50.34
N ARG A 565 6.29 27.35 49.06
CA ARG A 565 5.13 28.13 48.57
C ARG A 565 3.87 27.28 48.37
N LEU A 566 4.00 25.96 48.38
CA LEU A 566 2.90 24.99 48.32
C LEU A 566 2.39 24.53 49.70
N LYS A 567 2.88 25.12 50.80
CA LYS A 567 2.53 24.72 52.19
C LYS A 567 1.03 24.69 52.52
N GLN A 568 0.18 25.36 51.72
CA GLN A 568 -1.29 25.35 51.86
C GLN A 568 -2.03 24.62 50.71
N GLY A 569 -1.30 23.89 49.85
CA GLY A 569 -1.86 23.13 48.72
C GLY A 569 -2.30 21.71 49.10
N ASN A 570 -3.12 21.08 48.25
CA ASN A 570 -3.52 19.69 48.45
C ASN A 570 -2.39 18.75 47.98
N LYS A 571 -1.78 18.02 48.92
CA LYS A 571 -0.67 17.09 48.64
C LYS A 571 -1.03 16.02 47.62
N TYR A 572 -2.24 15.46 47.69
CA TYR A 572 -2.72 14.43 46.77
C TYR A 572 -2.88 14.96 45.35
N LEU A 573 -3.51 16.13 45.19
CA LEU A 573 -3.67 16.77 43.88
C LEU A 573 -2.31 17.23 43.30
N THR A 574 -1.38 17.63 44.16
CA THR A 574 0.00 17.97 43.75
C THR A 574 0.70 16.74 43.15
N LEU A 575 0.67 15.61 43.86
CA LEU A 575 1.23 14.37 43.37
C LEU A 575 0.55 13.94 42.06
N ALA A 576 -0.78 13.89 42.04
CA ALA A 576 -1.54 13.47 40.86
C ALA A 576 -1.27 14.36 39.63
N THR A 577 -1.26 15.69 39.79
CA THR A 577 -0.98 16.62 38.69
C THR A 577 0.46 16.49 38.19
N SER A 578 1.42 16.30 39.10
CA SER A 578 2.82 16.07 38.73
C SER A 578 2.98 14.77 37.94
N SER A 579 2.35 13.69 38.41
CA SER A 579 2.38 12.38 37.74
C SER A 579 1.75 12.45 36.35
N VAL A 580 0.61 13.11 36.21
CA VAL A 580 -0.08 13.29 34.92
C VAL A 580 0.75 14.15 33.96
N ALA A 581 1.41 15.22 34.44
CA ALA A 581 2.33 16.00 33.60
C ALA A 581 3.53 15.16 33.13
N PHE A 582 4.10 14.35 34.01
CA PHE A 582 5.18 13.42 33.67
C PHE A 582 4.74 12.36 32.64
N ILE A 583 3.54 11.79 32.80
CA ILE A 583 2.96 10.79 31.87
C ILE A 583 2.83 11.38 30.45
N ILE A 584 2.37 12.62 30.32
CA ILE A 584 2.21 13.27 29.01
C ILE A 584 3.57 13.60 28.38
N ALA A 585 4.52 14.11 29.16
CA ALA A 585 5.87 14.31 28.66
C ALA A 585 6.50 12.98 28.20
N PHE A 586 6.37 11.92 29.01
CA PHE A 586 6.84 10.58 28.65
C PHE A 586 6.20 10.07 27.37
N ASN A 587 4.88 10.26 27.18
CA ASN A 587 4.20 9.89 25.94
C ASN A 587 4.78 10.62 24.72
N ILE A 588 5.07 11.92 24.83
CA ILE A 588 5.69 12.68 23.74
C ILE A 588 7.05 12.09 23.35
N PHE A 589 7.86 11.66 24.33
CA PHE A 589 9.13 11.00 24.05
C PHE A 589 8.97 9.58 23.49
N TYR A 590 8.10 8.76 24.10
CA TYR A 590 7.86 7.38 23.69
C TYR A 590 7.40 7.27 22.22
N TRP A 591 6.55 8.19 21.78
CA TRP A 591 6.05 8.28 20.42
C TRP A 591 6.91 9.15 19.49
N SER A 592 8.05 9.66 20.00
CA SER A 592 8.95 10.55 19.24
C SER A 592 8.25 11.72 18.58
N LEU A 593 7.17 12.25 19.19
CA LEU A 593 6.36 13.34 18.64
C LEU A 593 7.12 14.68 18.53
N TYR A 594 8.35 14.72 19.05
CA TYR A 594 9.25 15.87 18.99
C TYR A 594 10.24 15.81 17.81
N GLN A 595 10.35 14.70 17.07
CA GLN A 595 11.40 14.51 16.05
C GLN A 595 10.98 15.07 14.67
N TRP A 596 10.70 16.37 14.56
CA TRP A 596 10.19 16.95 13.31
C TRP A 596 11.19 16.95 12.14
N TRP A 597 12.49 16.78 12.42
CA TRP A 597 13.55 16.75 11.41
C TRP A 597 13.64 15.42 10.66
N THR A 598 12.87 14.40 11.06
CA THR A 598 12.79 13.12 10.36
C THR A 598 11.69 13.09 9.29
N LEU A 599 11.03 14.23 9.03
CA LEU A 599 9.87 14.36 8.14
C LEU A 599 10.22 15.02 6.81
#